data_AF-A0A3Q2PI71-F1
#
_entry.id   AF-A0A3Q2PI71-F1
#
_cell.length_a   1.000
_cell.length_b   1.000
_cell.length_c   1.000
_cell.angle_alpha   90.00
_cell.angle_beta   90.00
_cell.angle_gamma   90.00
#
_symmetry.space_group_name_H-M   'P 1'
#
loop_
_entity.id
_entity.type
_entity.pdbx_description
1 polymer ?
#
loop_
_entity_poly.entity_id
_entity_poly.type
_entity_poly.pdbx_seq_one_letter_code
_entity_poly.pdbx_strand_id
1 'polypeptide(L)'
;MGSYSSNLDDVLEEDMHHWYTKFMRESPSGLITLFELKTMLDMNGMTEEASSYVDQVFLTFDMDGDGYLDFVEYIAAISLLLKGEVNQKLKWYFKLFDQDGNGKIDKDELETIFKAIQDITRSYEIPPEEIVTLIYEKIDVKGEGELTLEEFISGAKEHPDIMDMLTRMMDLTNVLEIIIKGQRRNAVN
;
A
#
# COMPACT_ATOMS: atom_id res chain seq x y z
N MET A 1 -19.34 23.68 10.83
CA MET A 1 -19.13 23.04 9.52
C MET A 1 -17.65 23.14 9.23
N GLY A 2 -16.93 22.07 9.52
CA GLY A 2 -15.48 22.06 9.70
C GLY A 2 -14.73 22.15 8.38
N SER A 3 -13.82 23.13 8.33
CA SER A 3 -12.75 23.27 7.37
C SER A 3 -11.80 22.06 7.46
N TYR A 4 -11.91 21.14 6.50
CA TYR A 4 -10.91 20.09 6.24
C TYR A 4 -10.35 20.20 4.81
N SER A 5 -10.52 21.36 4.16
CA SER A 5 -10.04 21.63 2.80
C SER A 5 -8.68 22.31 2.75
N SER A 6 -8.10 22.71 3.89
CA SER A 6 -6.93 23.61 3.95
C SER A 6 -5.60 22.92 4.28
N ASN A 7 -5.49 21.61 4.06
CA ASN A 7 -4.23 20.86 4.27
C ASN A 7 -3.81 20.09 3.00
N LEU A 8 -4.71 19.99 2.00
CA LEU A 8 -4.53 19.15 0.82
C LEU A 8 -3.84 19.90 -0.31
N ASP A 9 -4.14 21.18 -0.48
CA ASP A 9 -3.39 22.03 -1.40
C ASP A 9 -2.02 22.32 -0.79
N ASP A 10 -1.93 22.72 0.48
CA ASP A 10 -0.66 23.00 1.17
C ASP A 10 0.43 21.89 1.08
N VAL A 11 0.09 20.59 1.08
CA VAL A 11 1.07 19.47 1.01
C VAL A 11 1.60 19.20 -0.41
N LEU A 12 0.82 19.50 -1.46
CA LEU A 12 1.29 19.43 -2.86
C LEU A 12 1.64 20.80 -3.44
N GLU A 13 1.25 21.89 -2.78
CA GLU A 13 1.76 23.25 -2.95
C GLU A 13 3.16 23.40 -2.33
N GLU A 14 3.58 22.48 -1.45
CA GLU A 14 5.01 22.30 -1.21
C GLU A 14 5.69 21.99 -2.55
N ASP A 15 6.50 22.94 -3.01
CA ASP A 15 7.19 22.90 -4.31
C ASP A 15 7.69 21.49 -4.61
N MET A 16 7.53 21.00 -5.84
CA MET A 16 8.18 19.76 -6.32
C MET A 16 9.67 19.72 -5.94
N HIS A 17 10.30 20.88 -5.82
CA HIS A 17 11.63 21.09 -5.28
C HIS A 17 11.80 20.64 -3.81
N HIS A 18 10.84 20.87 -2.92
CA HIS A 18 10.84 20.36 -1.54
C HIS A 18 10.90 18.84 -1.52
N TRP A 19 9.99 18.18 -2.24
CA TRP A 19 9.95 16.72 -2.33
C TRP A 19 11.21 16.15 -2.97
N TYR A 20 11.72 16.79 -4.02
CA TYR A 20 12.99 16.41 -4.65
C TYR A 20 14.17 16.58 -3.70
N THR A 21 14.27 17.71 -3.00
CA THR A 21 15.35 17.98 -2.04
C THR A 21 15.36 16.95 -0.92
N LYS A 22 14.18 16.57 -0.45
CA LYS A 22 13.99 15.57 0.60
C LYS A 22 14.33 14.17 0.12
N PHE A 23 13.85 13.79 -1.06
CA PHE A 23 14.20 12.53 -1.70
C PHE A 23 15.72 12.41 -1.88
N MET A 24 16.37 13.45 -2.42
CA MET A 24 17.84 13.48 -2.58
C MET A 24 18.61 13.52 -1.25
N ARG A 25 17.98 13.96 -0.15
CA ARG A 25 18.59 13.93 1.19
C ARG A 25 18.64 12.52 1.76
N GLU A 26 17.55 11.76 1.59
CA GLU A 26 17.41 10.40 2.13
C GLU A 26 18.02 9.36 1.18
N SER A 27 17.93 9.60 -0.14
CA SER A 27 18.60 8.83 -1.19
C SER A 27 19.45 9.75 -2.11
N PRO A 28 20.72 10.00 -1.76
CA PRO A 28 21.62 10.83 -2.57
C PRO A 28 21.95 10.25 -3.95
N SER A 29 21.69 8.96 -4.18
CA SER A 29 21.81 8.32 -5.49
C SER A 29 20.71 8.76 -6.45
N GLY A 30 19.61 9.31 -5.93
CA GLY A 30 18.41 9.60 -6.72
C GLY A 30 17.57 8.36 -7.05
N LEU A 31 17.86 7.23 -6.40
CA LEU A 31 17.19 5.94 -6.62
C LEU A 31 16.97 5.28 -5.26
N ILE A 32 15.77 4.77 -4.98
CA ILE A 32 15.50 3.96 -3.78
C ILE A 32 15.52 2.50 -4.19
N THR A 33 16.42 1.73 -3.59
CA THR A 33 16.44 0.27 -3.72
C THR A 33 15.43 -0.39 -2.78
N LEU A 34 15.02 -1.61 -3.11
CA LEU A 34 14.21 -2.42 -2.22
C LEU A 34 14.82 -2.59 -0.82
N PHE A 35 16.15 -2.77 -0.75
CA PHE A 35 16.87 -2.86 0.51
C PHE A 35 16.78 -1.58 1.35
N GLU A 36 16.92 -0.42 0.70
CA GLU A 36 16.76 0.88 1.37
C GLU A 36 15.33 1.07 1.86
N LEU A 37 14.31 0.73 1.06
CA LEU A 37 12.91 0.79 1.47
C LEU A 37 12.65 -0.10 2.70
N LYS A 38 13.12 -1.36 2.68
CA LYS A 38 13.01 -2.27 3.83
C LYS A 38 13.70 -1.73 5.07
N THR A 39 14.87 -1.10 4.90
CA THR A 39 15.60 -0.46 5.99
C THR A 39 14.86 0.75 6.54
N MET A 40 14.27 1.58 5.68
CA MET A 40 13.45 2.73 6.08
C MET A 40 12.21 2.29 6.87
N LEU A 41 11.59 1.17 6.49
CA LEU A 41 10.44 0.57 7.18
C LEU A 41 10.79 -0.19 8.46
N ASP A 42 12.07 -0.21 8.86
CA ASP A 42 12.56 -0.95 10.03
C ASP A 42 12.12 -2.42 10.00
N MET A 43 12.24 -3.05 8.83
CA MET A 43 11.86 -4.45 8.63
C MET A 43 12.77 -5.46 9.33
N ASN A 44 13.81 -5.00 10.03
CA ASN A 44 14.77 -5.83 10.73
C ASN A 44 14.07 -6.59 11.88
N GLY A 45 13.72 -7.86 11.63
CA GLY A 45 13.01 -8.72 12.59
C GLY A 45 11.51 -8.92 12.30
N MET A 46 11.02 -8.48 11.14
CA MET A 46 9.68 -8.84 10.65
C MET A 46 9.68 -10.22 9.98
N THR A 47 8.49 -10.78 9.81
CA THR A 47 8.26 -12.10 9.20
C THR A 47 8.58 -12.10 7.70
N GLU A 48 8.73 -13.29 7.11
CA GLU A 48 8.99 -13.44 5.66
C GLU A 48 7.79 -12.92 4.85
N GLU A 49 6.58 -13.09 5.37
CA GLU A 49 5.33 -12.60 4.82
C GLU A 49 5.29 -11.07 4.78
N ALA A 50 5.66 -10.40 5.87
CA ALA A 50 5.78 -8.94 5.90
C ALA A 50 6.83 -8.44 4.91
N SER A 51 7.99 -9.10 4.86
CA SER A 51 9.06 -8.79 3.91
C SER A 51 8.59 -8.95 2.46
N SER A 52 7.86 -10.02 2.16
CA SER A 52 7.26 -10.26 0.84
C SER A 52 6.24 -9.19 0.48
N TYR A 53 5.40 -8.76 1.42
CA TYR A 53 4.46 -7.66 1.18
C TYR A 53 5.16 -6.36 0.80
N VAL A 54 6.27 -6.01 1.46
CA VAL A 54 7.04 -4.82 1.08
C VAL A 54 7.71 -4.99 -0.28
N ASP A 55 8.11 -6.21 -0.66
CA ASP A 55 8.58 -6.52 -2.01
C ASP A 55 7.49 -6.26 -3.04
N GLN A 56 6.27 -6.75 -2.79
CA GLN A 56 5.14 -6.52 -3.67
C GLN A 56 4.79 -5.03 -3.77
N VAL A 57 4.76 -4.30 -2.64
CA VAL A 57 4.52 -2.85 -2.64
C VAL A 57 5.58 -2.14 -3.48
N PHE A 58 6.85 -2.49 -3.33
CA PHE A 58 7.93 -1.92 -4.14
C PHE A 58 7.71 -2.18 -5.63
N LEU A 59 7.47 -3.43 -6.02
CA LEU A 59 7.25 -3.84 -7.41
C LEU A 59 6.00 -3.20 -8.04
N THR A 60 4.99 -2.84 -7.23
CA THR A 60 3.82 -2.12 -7.77
C THR A 60 4.13 -0.68 -8.15
N PHE A 61 5.10 -0.05 -7.48
CA PHE A 61 5.53 1.33 -7.73
C PHE A 61 6.69 1.45 -8.71
N ASP A 62 7.52 0.41 -8.82
CA ASP A 62 8.54 0.24 -9.86
C ASP A 62 7.81 0.00 -11.20
N MET A 63 7.62 1.07 -11.96
CA MET A 63 6.77 1.07 -13.16
C MET A 63 7.53 0.58 -14.38
N ASP A 64 8.83 0.81 -14.45
CA ASP A 64 9.68 0.38 -15.56
C ASP A 64 10.40 -0.96 -15.30
N GLY A 65 10.35 -1.46 -14.08
CA GLY A 65 10.86 -2.77 -13.68
C GLY A 65 12.38 -2.80 -13.60
N ASP A 66 13.03 -1.64 -13.40
CA ASP A 66 14.49 -1.54 -13.33
C ASP A 66 15.05 -1.98 -11.96
N GLY A 67 14.17 -2.23 -10.98
CA GLY A 67 14.51 -2.65 -9.62
C GLY A 67 14.83 -1.48 -8.68
N TYR A 68 14.54 -0.25 -9.11
CA TYR A 68 14.72 0.99 -8.37
C TYR A 68 13.40 1.77 -8.35
N LEU A 69 13.24 2.66 -7.36
CA LEU A 69 12.22 3.71 -7.42
C LEU A 69 12.91 5.03 -7.68
N ASP A 70 12.66 5.62 -8.85
CA ASP A 70 13.12 6.95 -9.19
C ASP A 70 12.24 8.03 -8.54
N PHE A 71 12.61 9.30 -8.73
CA PHE A 71 11.86 10.41 -8.15
C PHE A 71 10.42 10.53 -8.72
N VAL A 72 10.22 10.20 -9.99
CA VAL A 72 8.91 10.28 -10.65
C VAL A 72 7.99 9.20 -10.09
N GLU A 73 8.48 7.97 -9.97
CA GLU A 73 7.76 6.84 -9.38
C GLU A 73 7.45 7.06 -7.91
N TYR A 74 8.41 7.60 -7.16
CA TYR A 74 8.24 7.99 -5.77
C TYR A 74 7.12 9.03 -5.59
N ILE A 75 7.09 10.07 -6.43
CA ILE A 75 6.03 11.09 -6.37
C ILE A 75 4.69 10.54 -6.85
N ALA A 76 4.69 9.64 -7.84
CA ALA A 76 3.47 8.96 -8.28
C ALA A 76 2.87 8.10 -7.17
N ALA A 77 3.71 7.36 -6.44
CA ALA A 77 3.32 6.57 -5.27
C ALA A 77 2.69 7.46 -4.18
N ILE A 78 3.36 8.55 -3.81
CA ILE A 78 2.84 9.51 -2.82
C ILE A 78 1.51 10.12 -3.28
N SER A 79 1.41 10.50 -4.56
CA SER A 79 0.20 11.11 -5.12
C SER A 79 -0.98 10.14 -5.11
N LEU A 80 -0.75 8.87 -5.46
CA LEU A 80 -1.77 7.82 -5.42
C LEU A 80 -2.25 7.54 -4.00
N LEU A 81 -1.33 7.43 -3.05
CA LEU A 81 -1.66 7.13 -1.66
C LEU A 81 -2.40 8.29 -0.97
N LEU A 82 -1.96 9.54 -1.21
CA LEU A 82 -2.58 10.73 -0.61
C LEU A 82 -3.88 11.17 -1.31
N LYS A 83 -3.90 11.20 -2.65
CA LYS A 83 -4.98 11.83 -3.44
C LYS A 83 -5.61 10.91 -4.49
N GLY A 84 -5.17 9.66 -4.59
CA GLY A 84 -5.76 8.71 -5.54
C GLY A 84 -7.26 8.57 -5.32
N GLU A 85 -8.02 8.65 -6.41
CA GLU A 85 -9.44 8.34 -6.35
C GLU A 85 -9.64 6.90 -5.88
N VAL A 86 -10.80 6.63 -5.27
CA VAL A 86 -11.18 5.28 -4.81
C VAL A 86 -10.92 4.21 -5.88
N ASN A 87 -11.25 4.51 -7.15
CA ASN A 87 -11.01 3.60 -8.26
C ASN A 87 -9.53 3.31 -8.52
N GLN A 88 -8.67 4.33 -8.41
CA GLN A 88 -7.24 4.17 -8.64
C GLN A 88 -6.61 3.36 -7.51
N LYS A 89 -7.04 3.63 -6.26
CA LYS A 89 -6.61 2.87 -5.08
C LYS A 89 -7.04 1.40 -5.18
N LEU A 90 -8.28 1.12 -5.55
CA LEU A 90 -8.76 -0.25 -5.71
C LEU A 90 -8.03 -1.01 -6.82
N LYS A 91 -7.73 -0.35 -7.96
CA LYS A 91 -6.89 -0.97 -9.01
C LYS A 91 -5.48 -1.28 -8.52
N TRP A 92 -4.93 -0.40 -7.69
CA TRP A 92 -3.60 -0.62 -7.10
C TRP A 92 -3.62 -1.75 -6.07
N TYR A 93 -4.63 -1.80 -5.18
CA TYR A 93 -4.81 -2.92 -4.25
C TYR A 93 -4.97 -4.23 -5.00
N PHE A 94 -5.73 -4.24 -6.10
CA PHE A 94 -5.88 -5.42 -6.93
C PHE A 94 -4.53 -5.92 -7.46
N LYS A 95 -3.72 -5.02 -8.04
CA LYS A 95 -2.37 -5.37 -8.54
C LYS A 95 -1.45 -5.89 -7.43
N LEU A 96 -1.67 -5.45 -6.18
CA LEU A 96 -0.89 -5.91 -5.04
C LEU A 96 -1.34 -7.30 -4.54
N PHE A 97 -2.63 -7.60 -4.65
CA PHE A 97 -3.18 -8.89 -4.24
C PHE A 97 -2.89 -9.98 -5.28
N ASP A 98 -2.98 -9.67 -6.57
CA ASP A 98 -2.67 -10.57 -7.70
C ASP A 98 -1.13 -10.77 -7.81
N GLN A 99 -0.59 -11.74 -7.05
CA GLN A 99 0.85 -11.96 -6.90
C GLN A 99 1.43 -12.67 -8.12
N ASP A 100 0.67 -13.56 -8.74
CA ASP A 100 1.10 -14.29 -9.92
C ASP A 100 0.86 -13.53 -11.24
N GLY A 101 0.11 -12.41 -11.18
CA GLY A 101 -0.18 -11.53 -12.31
C GLY A 101 -1.15 -12.14 -13.31
N ASN A 102 -1.97 -13.12 -12.90
CA ASN A 102 -2.91 -13.80 -13.77
C ASN A 102 -4.18 -12.96 -14.06
N GLY A 103 -4.32 -11.80 -13.41
CA GLY A 103 -5.43 -10.87 -13.59
C GLY A 103 -6.67 -11.23 -12.76
N LYS A 104 -6.52 -12.12 -11.79
CA LYS A 104 -7.53 -12.55 -10.83
C LYS A 104 -6.88 -12.71 -9.46
N ILE A 105 -7.69 -12.67 -8.42
CA ILE A 105 -7.22 -12.87 -7.05
C ILE A 105 -7.82 -14.16 -6.50
N ASP A 106 -6.97 -15.06 -6.03
CA ASP A 106 -7.39 -16.26 -5.34
C ASP A 106 -7.41 -16.09 -3.80
N LYS A 107 -7.89 -17.14 -3.11
CA LYS A 107 -8.04 -17.10 -1.65
C LYS A 107 -6.69 -17.08 -0.94
N ASP A 108 -5.73 -17.83 -1.46
CA ASP A 108 -4.40 -17.98 -0.86
C ASP A 108 -3.63 -16.65 -0.99
N GLU A 109 -3.78 -15.95 -2.11
CA GLU A 109 -3.24 -14.62 -2.36
C GLU A 109 -3.79 -13.57 -1.37
N LEU A 110 -5.11 -13.52 -1.18
CA LEU A 110 -5.73 -12.61 -0.21
C LEU A 110 -5.28 -12.94 1.22
N GLU A 111 -5.29 -14.21 1.60
CA GLU A 111 -4.89 -14.64 2.94
C GLU A 111 -3.45 -14.26 3.26
N THR A 112 -2.55 -14.46 2.29
CA THR A 112 -1.13 -14.10 2.40
C THR A 112 -0.95 -12.61 2.64
N ILE A 113 -1.65 -11.76 1.90
CA ILE A 113 -1.53 -10.32 2.04
C ILE A 113 -2.14 -9.84 3.37
N PHE A 114 -3.30 -10.37 3.78
CA PHE A 114 -3.87 -10.00 5.08
C PHE A 114 -2.96 -10.43 6.24
N LYS A 115 -2.34 -11.61 6.18
CA LYS A 115 -1.32 -12.03 7.16
C LYS A 115 -0.18 -11.03 7.25
N ALA A 116 0.39 -10.63 6.11
CA ALA A 116 1.48 -9.68 6.07
C ALA A 116 1.11 -8.29 6.63
N ILE A 117 -0.08 -7.78 6.30
CA ILE A 117 -0.57 -6.49 6.82
C ILE A 117 -0.75 -6.54 8.33
N GLN A 118 -1.31 -7.62 8.88
CA GLN A 118 -1.50 -7.77 10.33
C GLN A 118 -0.16 -7.83 11.06
N ASP A 119 0.86 -8.46 10.49
CA ASP A 119 2.21 -8.49 11.04
C ASP A 119 2.88 -7.11 11.04
N ILE A 120 2.74 -6.34 9.95
CA ILE A 120 3.31 -5.00 9.83
C ILE A 120 2.62 -4.01 10.79
N THR A 121 1.29 -4.06 10.83
CA THR A 121 0.47 -3.16 11.67
C THR A 121 0.36 -3.62 13.12
N ARG A 122 0.79 -4.86 13.42
CA ARG A 122 0.60 -5.54 14.71
C ARG A 122 -0.87 -5.57 15.17
N SER A 123 -1.78 -5.68 14.20
CA SER A 123 -3.22 -5.61 14.40
C SER A 123 -3.87 -6.97 14.10
N TYR A 124 -4.06 -7.79 15.14
CA TYR A 124 -4.59 -9.15 15.04
C TYR A 124 -6.06 -9.24 15.49
N GLU A 125 -6.86 -8.22 15.22
CA GLU A 125 -8.25 -8.14 15.70
C GLU A 125 -9.17 -9.20 15.10
N ILE A 126 -8.94 -9.59 13.83
CA ILE A 126 -9.74 -10.55 13.08
C ILE A 126 -8.79 -11.53 12.38
N PRO A 127 -8.99 -12.85 12.45
CA PRO A 127 -8.18 -13.80 11.70
C PRO A 127 -8.21 -13.52 10.18
N PRO A 128 -7.09 -13.60 9.46
CA PRO A 128 -7.03 -13.44 8.00
C PRO A 128 -8.05 -14.33 7.27
N GLU A 129 -8.24 -15.55 7.73
CA GLU A 129 -9.15 -16.53 7.14
C GLU A 129 -10.62 -16.07 7.23
N GLU A 130 -11.00 -15.38 8.32
CA GLU A 130 -12.34 -14.80 8.48
C GLU A 130 -12.54 -13.58 7.57
N ILE A 131 -11.51 -12.75 7.40
CA ILE A 131 -11.52 -11.60 6.48
C ILE A 131 -11.71 -12.08 5.04
N VAL A 132 -10.93 -13.07 4.62
CA VAL A 132 -11.02 -13.66 3.27
C VAL A 132 -12.40 -14.25 3.05
N THR A 133 -12.93 -15.00 4.02
CA THR A 133 -14.28 -15.57 3.91
C THR A 133 -15.34 -14.49 3.74
N LEU A 134 -15.29 -13.42 4.54
CA LEU A 134 -16.21 -12.28 4.44
C LEU A 134 -16.15 -11.57 3.08
N ILE A 135 -14.95 -11.41 2.52
CA ILE A 135 -14.76 -10.80 1.20
C ILE A 135 -15.39 -11.68 0.13
N TYR A 136 -15.08 -12.98 0.11
CA TYR A 136 -15.60 -13.89 -0.92
C TYR A 136 -17.12 -14.04 -0.85
N GLU A 137 -17.70 -14.16 0.35
CA GLU A 137 -19.16 -14.29 0.50
C GLU A 137 -19.93 -13.08 -0.05
N LYS A 138 -19.30 -11.90 -0.08
CA LYS A 138 -19.92 -10.66 -0.53
C LYS A 138 -19.56 -10.28 -1.96
N ILE A 139 -18.34 -10.56 -2.39
CA ILE A 139 -17.76 -10.07 -3.66
C ILE A 139 -17.76 -11.15 -4.75
N ASP A 140 -17.58 -12.44 -4.41
CA ASP A 140 -17.59 -13.54 -5.38
C ASP A 140 -19.03 -13.93 -5.76
N VAL A 141 -19.74 -13.01 -6.42
CA VAL A 141 -21.15 -13.18 -6.83
C VAL A 141 -21.32 -14.34 -7.82
N LYS A 142 -20.29 -14.63 -8.63
CA LYS A 142 -20.33 -15.72 -9.60
C LYS A 142 -19.95 -17.07 -9.02
N GLY A 143 -19.29 -17.11 -7.87
CA GLY A 143 -18.87 -18.34 -7.19
C GLY A 143 -17.77 -19.09 -7.96
N GLU A 144 -16.94 -18.36 -8.71
CA GLU A 144 -15.87 -18.95 -9.52
C GLU A 144 -14.64 -19.30 -8.66
N GLY A 145 -14.58 -18.81 -7.42
CA GLY A 145 -13.47 -19.04 -6.50
C GLY A 145 -12.26 -18.13 -6.76
N GLU A 146 -12.34 -17.25 -7.75
CA GLU A 146 -11.34 -16.26 -8.13
C GLU A 146 -12.04 -14.92 -8.35
N LEU A 147 -11.44 -13.82 -7.89
CA LEU A 147 -12.01 -12.47 -8.02
C LEU A 147 -11.37 -11.73 -9.18
N THR A 148 -12.15 -11.35 -10.18
CA THR A 148 -11.69 -10.45 -11.25
C THR A 148 -11.59 -9.00 -10.76
N LEU A 149 -10.84 -8.17 -11.47
CA LEU A 149 -10.75 -6.73 -11.16
C LEU A 149 -12.11 -6.04 -11.11
N GLU A 150 -13.02 -6.42 -12.01
CA GLU A 150 -14.37 -5.86 -12.05
C GLU A 150 -15.19 -6.26 -10.81
N GLU A 151 -15.13 -7.53 -10.42
CA GLU A 151 -15.79 -8.02 -9.20
C GLU A 151 -15.23 -7.36 -7.96
N PHE A 152 -13.90 -7.29 -7.84
CA PHE A 152 -13.24 -6.64 -6.73
C PHE A 152 -13.65 -5.16 -6.59
N ILE A 153 -13.63 -4.40 -7.68
CA ILE A 153 -14.03 -2.98 -7.67
C ILE A 153 -15.53 -2.82 -7.38
N SER A 154 -16.39 -3.60 -8.03
CA SER A 154 -17.85 -3.48 -7.84
C SER A 154 -18.23 -3.89 -6.42
N GLY A 155 -17.73 -5.03 -5.95
CA GLY A 155 -18.01 -5.55 -4.61
C GLY A 155 -17.49 -4.63 -3.52
N ALA A 156 -16.26 -4.10 -3.64
CA ALA A 156 -15.75 -3.12 -2.68
C ALA A 156 -16.63 -1.86 -2.62
N LYS A 157 -17.14 -1.38 -3.76
CA LYS A 157 -18.03 -0.19 -3.79
C LYS A 157 -19.43 -0.47 -3.27
N GLU A 158 -19.96 -1.66 -3.52
CA GLU A 158 -21.30 -2.07 -3.07
C GLU A 158 -21.34 -2.37 -1.58
N HIS A 159 -20.19 -2.70 -0.98
CA HIS A 159 -20.04 -3.03 0.44
C HIS A 159 -19.13 -2.03 1.14
N PRO A 160 -19.69 -0.93 1.72
CA PRO A 160 -18.91 0.09 2.42
C PRO A 160 -18.03 -0.46 3.55
N ASP A 161 -18.47 -1.53 4.22
CA ASP A 161 -17.70 -2.20 5.26
C ASP A 161 -16.41 -2.85 4.72
N ILE A 162 -16.46 -3.45 3.52
CA ILE A 162 -15.26 -3.98 2.86
C ILE A 162 -14.37 -2.83 2.40
N MET A 163 -14.95 -1.77 1.83
CA MET A 163 -14.18 -0.60 1.40
C MET A 163 -13.42 0.05 2.57
N ASP A 164 -14.09 0.25 3.70
CA ASP A 164 -13.49 0.84 4.90
C ASP A 164 -12.40 -0.07 5.46
N MET A 165 -12.63 -1.39 5.45
CA MET A 165 -11.65 -2.39 5.87
C MET A 165 -10.41 -2.36 4.98
N LEU A 166 -10.57 -2.45 3.66
CA LEU A 166 -9.49 -2.38 2.68
C LEU A 166 -8.71 -1.07 2.82
N THR A 167 -9.41 0.06 2.94
CA THR A 167 -8.77 1.37 3.08
C THR A 167 -7.96 1.48 4.36
N ARG A 168 -8.45 0.94 5.47
CA ARG A 168 -7.75 0.97 6.77
C ARG A 168 -6.55 0.02 6.80
N MET A 169 -6.70 -1.18 6.25
CA MET A 169 -5.64 -2.19 6.22
C MET A 169 -4.53 -1.80 5.26
N MET A 170 -4.89 -1.23 4.11
CA MET A 170 -3.97 -0.71 3.11
C MET A 170 -3.55 0.74 3.39
N ASP A 171 -3.83 1.25 4.60
CA ASP A 171 -3.46 2.60 4.98
C ASP A 171 -1.94 2.67 5.21
N LEU A 172 -1.24 2.89 4.10
CA LEU A 172 0.19 3.17 4.10
C LEU A 172 0.49 4.59 4.59
N THR A 173 -0.44 5.33 5.19
CA THR A 173 -0.13 6.64 5.80
C THR A 173 1.01 6.53 6.79
N ASN A 174 1.17 5.41 7.52
CA ASN A 174 2.33 5.22 8.40
C ASN A 174 3.65 5.04 7.62
N VAL A 175 3.62 4.29 6.52
CA VAL A 175 4.77 4.11 5.61
C VAL A 175 5.14 5.45 4.98
N LEU A 176 4.14 6.17 4.48
CA LEU A 176 4.27 7.54 4.01
C LEU A 176 4.78 8.44 5.12
N GLU A 177 4.28 8.39 6.35
CA GLU A 177 4.77 9.24 7.44
C GLU A 177 6.24 8.94 7.77
N ILE A 178 6.69 7.71 7.69
CA ILE A 178 8.11 7.35 7.89
C ILE A 178 8.96 7.95 6.77
N ILE A 179 8.53 7.76 5.52
CA ILE A 179 9.16 8.28 4.30
C ILE A 179 9.12 9.82 4.25
N ILE A 180 8.02 10.44 4.68
CA ILE A 180 7.71 11.87 4.65
C ILE A 180 8.31 12.59 5.88
N LYS A 181 8.37 11.98 7.06
CA LYS A 181 8.93 12.66 8.24
C LYS A 181 10.43 12.43 8.39
N GLY A 182 11.03 11.51 7.61
CA GLY A 182 12.46 11.22 7.65
C GLY A 182 12.93 10.89 9.07
N GLN A 183 12.06 10.30 9.89
CA GLN A 183 12.39 9.96 11.25
C GLN A 183 12.98 8.56 11.28
N ARG A 184 14.32 8.50 11.24
CA ARG A 184 15.02 7.50 12.06
C ARG A 184 14.41 7.63 13.46
N ARG A 185 13.72 6.59 13.93
CA ARG A 185 13.51 6.41 15.37
C ARG A 185 14.90 6.49 15.99
N ASN A 186 15.21 7.62 16.60
CA ASN A 186 16.29 7.68 17.55
C ASN A 186 15.93 6.67 18.63
N ALA A 187 16.62 5.53 18.62
CA ALA A 187 16.68 4.65 19.77
C ALA A 187 17.13 5.54 20.94
N VAL A 188 16.19 5.83 21.83
CA VAL A 188 16.49 6.47 23.09
C VAL A 188 17.16 5.39 23.93
N ASN A 189 18.43 5.63 24.25
CA ASN A 189 19.23 4.86 25.20
C ASN A 189 18.53 4.71 26.55
#